data_AF-A0A6B1DX06-F1
#
_entry.id   AF-A0A6B1DX06-F1
#
_cell.length_a   1.000
_cell.length_b   1.000
_cell.length_c   1.000
_cell.angle_alpha   90.00
_cell.angle_beta   90.00
_cell.angle_gamma   90.00
#
_symmetry.space_group_name_H-M   'P 1'
#
loop_
_entity.id
_entity.type
_entity.pdbx_description
1 polymer ?
#
loop_
_entity_poly.entity_id
_entity_poly.type
_entity_poly.pdbx_seq_one_letter_code
_entity_poly.pdbx_strand_id
1 'polypeptide(L)'
;PVPTNTPAPIPTSATSYIVQAGETLSEIAARFSTTVAALVELNELENPRLIYAGQVLEVLGIVATVPPTPSPTPTPILHTVRRGDTLYAIALSYGADVYSIAQRNNLVNVHALTIGQVLVIPG
;
A
#
# COMPACT_ATOMS: atom_id res chain seq x y z
N PRO A 1 6.52 40.82 21.94
CA PRO A 1 5.52 40.14 21.07
C PRO A 1 6.24 39.16 20.14
N VAL A 2 6.16 37.87 20.43
CA VAL A 2 6.65 36.81 19.55
C VAL A 2 5.55 36.56 18.52
N PRO A 3 5.80 36.58 17.20
CA PRO A 3 4.80 36.13 16.25
C PRO A 3 4.54 34.64 16.51
N THR A 4 3.33 34.33 16.93
CA THR A 4 2.79 32.97 16.93
C THR A 4 2.72 32.50 15.48
N ASN A 5 3.78 31.86 14.99
CA ASN A 5 3.73 31.03 13.80
C ASN A 5 2.92 29.78 14.15
N THR A 6 1.59 29.89 14.09
CA THR A 6 0.72 28.74 13.94
C THR A 6 0.93 28.24 12.51
N PRO A 7 1.48 27.04 12.28
CA PRO A 7 1.56 26.49 10.93
C PRO A 7 0.12 26.31 10.43
N ALA A 8 -0.26 27.06 9.39
CA ALA A 8 -1.49 26.80 8.67
C ALA A 8 -1.41 25.38 8.07
N PRO A 9 -2.44 24.54 8.18
CA PRO A 9 -2.48 23.29 7.45
C PRO A 9 -2.41 23.60 5.96
N ILE A 10 -1.32 23.17 5.34
CA ILE A 10 -1.03 23.30 3.91
C ILE A 10 -2.06 22.45 3.16
N PRO A 11 -2.70 22.92 2.07
CA PRO A 11 -3.75 22.18 1.38
C PRO A 11 -3.26 20.83 0.81
N THR A 12 -3.54 19.79 1.58
CA THR A 12 -4.18 18.50 1.24
C THR A 12 -4.25 18.13 -0.25
N SER A 13 -3.44 17.17 -0.69
CA SER A 13 -3.59 16.54 -2.00
C SER A 13 -4.86 15.68 -2.03
N ALA A 14 -5.83 16.04 -2.88
CA ALA A 14 -6.97 15.18 -3.17
C ALA A 14 -6.48 13.88 -3.82
N THR A 15 -6.80 12.74 -3.21
CA THR A 15 -6.49 11.41 -3.74
C THR A 15 -7.78 10.74 -4.16
N SER A 16 -7.80 10.06 -5.31
CA SER A 16 -8.95 9.26 -5.72
C SER A 16 -8.93 7.89 -5.03
N TYR A 17 -10.02 7.54 -4.37
CA TYR A 17 -10.22 6.29 -3.65
C TYR A 17 -11.40 5.50 -4.23
N ILE A 18 -11.23 4.20 -4.47
CA ILE A 18 -12.30 3.32 -4.94
C ILE A 18 -12.91 2.60 -3.75
N VAL A 19 -14.19 2.83 -3.50
CA VAL A 19 -14.95 2.18 -2.42
C VAL A 19 -14.93 0.66 -2.60
N GLN A 20 -14.53 -0.06 -1.57
CA GLN A 20 -14.58 -1.53 -1.56
C GLN A 20 -15.95 -2.02 -1.06
N ALA A 21 -16.30 -3.26 -1.42
CA ALA A 21 -17.57 -3.84 -0.99
C ALA A 21 -17.66 -3.95 0.53
N GLY A 22 -18.69 -3.32 1.10
CA GLY A 22 -18.95 -3.31 2.54
C GLY A 22 -18.35 -2.14 3.32
N GLU A 23 -17.59 -1.25 2.66
CA GLU A 23 -17.09 -0.03 3.32
C GLU A 23 -18.19 1.02 3.48
N THR A 24 -18.11 1.78 4.57
CA THR A 24 -18.94 2.96 4.82
C THR A 24 -18.14 4.26 4.71
N LEU A 25 -18.81 5.39 4.42
CA LEU A 25 -18.14 6.70 4.42
C LEU A 25 -17.46 7.02 5.75
N SER A 26 -17.99 6.52 6.87
CA SER A 26 -17.40 6.66 8.20
C SER A 26 -16.04 5.96 8.32
N GLU A 27 -15.91 4.75 7.77
CA GLU A 27 -14.65 4.00 7.77
C GLU A 27 -13.62 4.63 6.83
N ILE A 28 -14.08 5.07 5.65
CA ILE A 28 -13.24 5.79 4.68
C ILE A 28 -12.75 7.11 5.29
N ALA A 29 -13.65 7.90 5.88
CA ALA A 29 -13.30 9.15 6.54
C ALA A 29 -12.28 8.94 7.66
N ALA A 30 -12.49 7.94 8.52
CA ALA A 30 -11.55 7.59 9.58
C ALA A 30 -10.17 7.19 9.01
N ARG A 31 -10.16 6.39 7.93
CA ARG A 31 -8.94 5.94 7.27
C ARG A 31 -8.11 7.09 6.71
N PHE A 32 -8.77 8.09 6.13
CA PHE A 32 -8.12 9.27 5.55
C PHE A 32 -8.00 10.44 6.53
N SER A 33 -8.26 10.23 7.83
CA SER A 33 -8.24 11.30 8.85
C SER A 33 -9.06 12.53 8.45
N THR A 34 -10.21 12.29 7.81
CA THR A 34 -11.16 13.31 7.37
C THR A 34 -12.55 13.04 7.99
N THR A 35 -13.55 13.81 7.61
CA THR A 35 -14.92 13.64 8.12
C THR A 35 -15.88 13.24 7.02
N VAL A 36 -16.97 12.55 7.38
CA VAL A 36 -18.04 12.21 6.43
C VAL A 36 -18.60 13.48 5.78
N ALA A 37 -18.77 14.56 6.55
CA ALA A 37 -19.21 15.85 6.02
C ALA A 37 -18.25 16.39 4.96
N ALA A 38 -16.94 16.40 5.23
CA ALA A 38 -15.94 16.83 4.27
C ALA A 38 -15.92 15.94 3.01
N LEU A 39 -16.11 14.62 3.14
CA LEU A 39 -16.21 13.72 1.98
C LEU A 39 -17.45 13.98 1.13
N VAL A 40 -18.58 14.26 1.78
CA VAL A 40 -19.85 14.59 1.12
C VAL A 40 -19.74 15.91 0.38
N GLU A 41 -19.17 16.95 1.02
CA GLU A 41 -18.97 18.26 0.40
C GLU A 41 -17.98 18.18 -0.77
N LEU A 42 -16.93 17.39 -0.63
CA LEU A 42 -15.90 17.22 -1.65
C LEU A 42 -16.39 16.48 -2.90
N ASN A 43 -17.26 15.49 -2.73
CA ASN A 43 -17.78 14.66 -3.83
C ASN A 43 -19.22 14.99 -4.20
N GLU A 44 -19.76 16.08 -3.64
CA GLU A 44 -21.14 16.52 -3.83
C GLU A 44 -22.18 15.37 -3.65
N LEU A 45 -21.97 14.53 -2.62
CA LEU A 45 -22.80 13.34 -2.41
C LEU A 45 -24.18 13.72 -1.88
N GLU A 46 -25.25 13.39 -2.62
CA GLU A 46 -26.62 13.61 -2.15
C GLU A 46 -26.97 12.79 -0.91
N ASN A 47 -26.40 11.58 -0.77
CA ASN A 47 -26.69 10.67 0.32
C ASN A 47 -25.42 10.06 0.94
N PRO A 48 -24.99 10.50 2.14
CA PRO A 48 -23.80 9.96 2.80
C PRO A 48 -23.90 8.48 3.19
N ARG A 49 -25.11 7.92 3.25
CA ARG A 49 -25.35 6.52 3.62
C ARG A 49 -25.41 5.59 2.41
N LEU A 50 -25.33 6.14 1.20
CA LEU A 50 -25.55 5.41 -0.04
C LEU A 50 -24.32 5.54 -0.94
N ILE A 51 -23.24 4.87 -0.54
CA ILE A 51 -22.06 4.68 -1.38
C ILE A 51 -22.04 3.25 -1.92
N TYR A 52 -21.54 3.09 -3.13
CA TYR A 52 -21.50 1.80 -3.82
C TYR A 52 -20.08 1.29 -3.94
N ALA A 53 -19.91 -0.03 -3.85
CA ALA A 53 -18.64 -0.67 -4.20
C ALA A 53 -18.26 -0.32 -5.64
N GLY A 54 -17.00 0.06 -5.87
CA GLY A 54 -16.51 0.53 -7.17
C GLY A 54 -16.74 2.02 -7.44
N GLN A 55 -17.42 2.74 -6.55
CA GLN A 55 -17.54 4.20 -6.65
C GLN A 55 -16.19 4.87 -6.39
N VAL A 56 -15.82 5.83 -7.22
CA VAL A 56 -14.64 6.66 -7.02
C VAL A 56 -15.03 7.85 -6.15
N LEU A 57 -14.32 8.02 -5.04
CA LEU A 57 -14.42 9.15 -4.13
C LEU A 57 -13.11 9.91 -4.15
N GLU A 58 -13.16 11.21 -4.36
CA GLU A 58 -12.08 12.10 -3.98
C GLU A 58 -12.01 12.16 -2.46
N VAL A 59 -10.82 11.97 -1.89
CA VAL A 59 -10.61 12.08 -0.46
C VAL A 59 -9.52 13.12 -0.21
N LEU A 60 -9.86 14.15 0.56
CA LEU A 60 -8.89 15.09 1.11
C LEU A 60 -8.36 14.49 2.40
N GLY A 61 -7.32 13.67 2.27
CA GLY A 61 -6.58 13.20 3.42
C GLY A 61 -5.63 14.28 3.87
N ILE A 62 -5.80 14.83 5.08
CA ILE A 62 -4.61 15.33 5.77
C ILE A 62 -3.73 14.10 5.93
N VAL A 63 -2.71 14.00 5.09
CA VAL A 63 -1.52 13.25 5.47
C VAL A 63 -1.01 14.00 6.70
N ALA A 64 -1.55 13.66 7.88
CA ALA A 64 -0.72 13.66 9.06
C ALA A 64 0.49 12.87 8.60
N THR A 65 1.58 13.58 8.36
CA THR A 65 2.88 13.01 8.20
C THR A 65 3.22 12.39 9.54
N VAL A 66 2.55 11.27 9.86
CA VAL A 66 3.28 10.20 10.51
C VAL A 66 4.47 10.02 9.57
N PRO A 67 5.71 10.34 9.98
CA PRO A 67 6.85 9.88 9.21
C PRO A 67 6.56 8.42 8.92
N PRO A 68 6.76 7.93 7.68
CA PRO A 68 6.50 6.53 7.39
C PRO A 68 7.15 5.74 8.51
N THR A 69 6.35 5.17 9.42
CA THR A 69 6.88 4.19 10.36
C THR A 69 7.56 3.23 9.41
N PRO A 70 8.88 3.03 9.48
CA PRO A 70 9.54 2.18 8.52
C PRO A 70 8.74 0.90 8.54
N SER A 71 8.07 0.59 7.42
CA SER A 71 7.54 -0.74 7.19
C SER A 71 8.71 -1.64 7.57
N PRO A 72 8.54 -2.58 8.51
CA PRO A 72 9.65 -3.34 9.06
C PRO A 72 10.46 -3.78 7.86
N THR A 73 11.69 -3.27 7.72
CA THR A 73 12.47 -3.48 6.50
C THR A 73 12.51 -4.99 6.34
N PRO A 74 11.84 -5.54 5.32
CA PRO A 74 11.64 -6.96 5.29
C PRO A 74 13.02 -7.58 5.23
N THR A 75 13.35 -8.32 6.27
CA THR A 75 14.70 -8.86 6.41
C THR A 75 14.85 -9.86 5.28
N PRO A 76 15.80 -9.69 4.36
CA PRO A 76 15.91 -10.56 3.20
C PRO A 76 16.14 -11.99 3.69
N ILE A 77 15.25 -12.90 3.28
CA ILE A 77 15.35 -14.32 3.65
C ILE A 77 16.24 -15.00 2.61
N LEU A 78 17.25 -15.76 3.07
CA LEU A 78 18.07 -16.57 2.18
C LEU A 78 17.44 -17.94 1.99
N HIS A 79 17.05 -18.25 0.76
CA HIS A 79 16.52 -19.55 0.38
C HIS A 79 17.53 -20.31 -0.48
N THR A 80 17.87 -21.55 -0.11
CA THR A 80 18.71 -22.41 -0.94
C THR A 80 17.83 -23.30 -1.82
N VAL A 81 17.94 -23.13 -3.14
CA VAL A 81 17.17 -23.89 -4.14
C VAL A 81 17.43 -25.38 -3.99
N ARG A 82 16.36 -26.14 -3.83
CA ARG A 82 16.36 -27.60 -3.75
C ARG A 82 15.90 -28.22 -5.07
N ARG A 83 16.14 -29.52 -5.22
CA ARG A 83 15.69 -30.28 -6.40
C ARG A 83 14.16 -30.22 -6.50
N GLY A 84 13.67 -29.64 -7.60
CA GLY A 84 12.24 -29.49 -7.87
C GLY A 84 11.66 -28.13 -7.51
N ASP A 85 12.46 -27.24 -6.91
CA ASP A 85 12.01 -25.87 -6.66
C ASP A 85 11.89 -25.08 -7.96
N THR A 86 10.85 -24.27 -8.03
CA THR A 86 10.68 -23.27 -9.08
C THR A 86 10.63 -21.90 -8.43
N LEU A 87 11.04 -20.86 -9.16
CA LEU A 87 11.00 -19.49 -8.64
C LEU A 87 9.58 -19.09 -8.21
N TYR A 88 8.57 -19.60 -8.93
CA TYR A 88 7.15 -19.43 -8.62
C TYR A 88 6.75 -20.08 -7.28
N ALA A 89 7.12 -21.34 -7.05
CA ALA A 89 6.80 -22.04 -5.81
C ALA A 89 7.51 -21.41 -4.59
N ILE A 90 8.75 -20.97 -4.77
CA ILE A 90 9.52 -20.25 -3.76
C ILE A 90 8.82 -18.93 -3.43
N ALA A 91 8.50 -18.11 -4.44
CA ALA A 91 7.83 -16.82 -4.27
C ALA A 91 6.53 -16.94 -3.47
N LEU A 92 5.68 -17.91 -3.85
CA LEU A 92 4.44 -18.20 -3.13
C LEU A 92 4.68 -18.64 -1.68
N SER A 93 5.68 -19.48 -1.42
CA SER A 93 6.00 -19.95 -0.07
C SER A 93 6.43 -18.83 0.88
N TYR A 94 6.99 -17.74 0.34
CA TYR A 94 7.46 -16.60 1.11
C TYR A 94 6.54 -15.38 1.01
N GLY A 95 5.43 -15.47 0.26
CA GLY A 95 4.56 -14.33 -0.01
C GLY A 95 5.24 -13.21 -0.81
N ALA A 96 6.31 -13.54 -1.52
CA ALA A 96 7.10 -12.61 -2.31
C ALA A 96 6.69 -12.67 -3.79
N ASP A 97 7.04 -11.62 -4.53
CA ASP A 97 6.80 -11.57 -5.97
C ASP A 97 7.97 -12.18 -6.76
N VAL A 98 7.65 -12.99 -7.78
CA VAL A 98 8.62 -13.70 -8.62
C VAL A 98 9.58 -12.73 -9.31
N TYR A 99 9.05 -11.61 -9.83
CA TYR A 99 9.84 -10.61 -10.52
C TYR A 99 10.77 -9.88 -9.53
N SER A 100 10.28 -9.58 -8.33
CA SER A 100 11.09 -8.98 -7.26
C SER A 100 12.24 -9.88 -6.83
N ILE A 101 12.02 -11.19 -6.67
CA ILE A 101 13.09 -12.16 -6.40
C ILE A 101 14.08 -12.24 -7.57
N ALA A 102 13.58 -12.30 -8.81
CA ALA A 102 14.42 -12.37 -10.01
C ALA A 102 15.34 -11.17 -10.13
N GLN A 103 14.80 -9.95 -9.97
CA GLN A 103 15.57 -8.71 -9.98
C GLN A 103 16.58 -8.68 -8.84
N ARG A 104 16.18 -9.08 -7.62
CA ARG A 104 17.06 -9.07 -6.45
C ARG A 104 18.27 -9.99 -6.62
N ASN A 105 18.11 -11.07 -7.37
CA ASN A 105 19.14 -12.08 -7.62
C ASN A 105 19.75 -12.00 -9.01
N ASN A 106 19.45 -10.95 -9.78
CA ASN A 106 19.88 -10.78 -11.17
C ASN A 106 19.64 -12.03 -12.04
N LEU A 107 18.50 -12.71 -11.83
CA LEU A 107 18.12 -13.89 -12.59
C LEU A 107 17.66 -13.47 -13.98
N VAL A 108 18.50 -13.70 -14.98
CA VAL A 108 18.14 -13.50 -16.39
C VAL A 108 17.08 -14.53 -16.83
N ASN A 109 17.20 -15.76 -16.33
CA ASN A 109 16.26 -16.85 -16.63
C ASN A 109 15.67 -17.40 -15.33
N VAL A 110 14.42 -17.05 -15.05
CA VAL A 110 13.69 -17.50 -13.85
C VAL A 110 13.45 -19.02 -13.79
N HIS A 111 13.60 -19.70 -14.93
CA HIS A 111 13.49 -21.16 -15.05
C HIS A 111 14.83 -21.89 -14.89
N ALA A 112 15.95 -21.17 -14.90
CA ALA A 112 17.30 -21.76 -14.82
C ALA A 112 17.85 -21.70 -13.39
N LEU A 113 17.07 -22.17 -12.42
CA LEU A 113 17.53 -22.27 -11.04
C LEU A 113 18.44 -23.48 -10.87
N THR A 114 19.62 -23.27 -10.31
CA THR A 114 20.57 -24.35 -10.03
C THR A 114 20.35 -24.88 -8.61
N ILE A 115 20.32 -26.20 -8.44
CA ILE A 115 20.20 -26.80 -7.10
C ILE A 115 21.41 -26.38 -6.27
N GLY A 116 21.18 -25.92 -5.03
CA GLY A 116 22.20 -25.35 -4.16
C GLY A 116 22.44 -23.86 -4.36
N GLN A 117 21.79 -23.22 -5.34
CA GLN A 117 21.83 -21.77 -5.51
C GLN A 117 21.14 -21.08 -4.34
N VAL A 118 21.78 -20.07 -3.75
CA VAL A 118 21.18 -19.24 -2.71
C VAL A 118 20.49 -18.06 -3.37
N LEU A 119 19.20 -17.90 -3.10
CA LEU A 119 18.36 -16.79 -3.52
C LEU A 119 18.05 -15.88 -2.34
N VAL A 120 18.21 -14.59 -2.56
CA VAL A 120 17.80 -13.51 -1.67
C VAL A 120 16.33 -13.21 -1.95
N ILE A 121 15.44 -13.60 -1.04
CA ILE A 121 14.01 -13.33 -1.14
C ILE A 121 13.76 -11.97 -0.49
N PRO A 122 13.32 -10.93 -1.24
CA PRO A 122 12.80 -9.71 -0.65
C PRO A 122 11.51 -10.08 0.10
N GLY A 123 11.43 -9.73 1.38
CA GLY A 123 10.17 -9.87 2.12
C GLY A 123 9.26 -8.66 1.93
#